data_AF-A0A7S8EES5-F1
#
_entry.id   AF-A0A7S8EES5-F1
#
_cell.length_a   1.000
_cell.length_b   1.000
_cell.length_c   1.000
_cell.angle_alpha   90.00
_cell.angle_beta   90.00
_cell.angle_gamma   90.00
#
_symmetry.space_group_name_H-M   'P 1'
#
loop_
_entity.id
_entity.type
_entity.pdbx_description
1 polymer ?
#
loop_
_entity_poly.entity_id
_entity_poly.type
_entity_poly.pdbx_seq_one_letter_code
_entity_poly.pdbx_strand_id
1 'polypeptide(L)'
;MKKYKFIAAISFIAASIMFPVHIASASEKPIASTTNRLPGPAFSEQKDGTYICPNSKVMVGRRHDGDEHDGKTIITCGDVMVNGEKAGLVDLGWSPLWNSEEDTDGCEYPSARECNHSYICPDRSVMTGTKRGGDENSHMQYRCAQVVGAASVDVINGWSSGLIEIDHRISCSYNAVMIGRKHKGDENGITNYACGYLFVGGSESSSSISFRQHDTGQPCALNVPDDQTGGIWTYFLSEVKMRQDEIAPCSGNTADSMEMLGVPSATKILLTDDDLCQKKNGDFWIELQTTRKATTFDVVKLLDVIATPKGQIVSGAKGLKLVDYFHRVGSEMTRALSCVKISNSSTTPYY
;
A
#
# COMPACT_ATOMS: atom_id res chain seq x y z
N MET A 1 9.17 -71.95 -63.37
CA MET A 1 10.51 -71.34 -63.52
C MET A 1 10.37 -69.82 -63.50
N LYS A 2 11.36 -69.15 -62.90
CA LYS A 2 11.46 -67.71 -62.56
C LYS A 2 11.15 -66.75 -63.73
N LYS A 3 10.55 -65.57 -63.44
CA LYS A 3 11.28 -64.27 -63.29
C LYS A 3 10.34 -63.07 -63.02
N TYR A 4 10.80 -62.24 -62.08
CA TYR A 4 10.33 -60.91 -61.63
C TYR A 4 10.44 -59.83 -62.70
N LYS A 5 9.64 -58.75 -62.61
CA LYS A 5 10.08 -57.34 -62.85
C LYS A 5 9.21 -56.26 -62.15
N PHE A 6 9.91 -55.45 -61.35
CA PHE A 6 9.80 -53.98 -61.11
C PHE A 6 8.55 -53.38 -60.42
N ILE A 7 8.62 -53.00 -59.14
CA ILE A 7 9.10 -51.73 -58.51
C ILE A 7 8.21 -50.50 -58.81
N ALA A 8 7.54 -50.00 -57.77
CA ALA A 8 7.65 -48.61 -57.30
C ALA A 8 6.86 -48.43 -55.98
N ALA A 9 7.58 -48.36 -54.85
CA ALA A 9 7.04 -47.87 -53.58
C ALA A 9 7.21 -46.35 -53.57
N ILE A 10 6.11 -45.60 -53.48
CA ILE A 10 6.14 -44.15 -53.24
C ILE A 10 6.08 -43.93 -51.73
N SER A 11 7.21 -43.46 -51.20
CA SER A 11 7.35 -42.98 -49.84
C SER A 11 6.74 -41.58 -49.72
N PHE A 12 5.67 -41.43 -48.93
CA PHE A 12 5.17 -40.12 -48.53
C PHE A 12 5.91 -39.68 -47.25
N ILE A 13 6.83 -38.73 -47.42
CA ILE A 13 7.43 -37.98 -46.31
C ILE A 13 6.38 -36.97 -45.84
N ALA A 14 5.79 -37.20 -44.67
CA ALA A 14 4.99 -36.20 -43.98
C ALA A 14 5.94 -35.14 -43.40
N ALA A 15 6.00 -33.98 -44.06
CA ALA A 15 6.67 -32.81 -43.53
C ALA A 15 5.79 -32.20 -42.42
N SER A 16 6.13 -32.45 -41.16
CA SER A 16 5.56 -31.75 -40.02
C SER A 16 6.01 -30.29 -40.04
N ILE A 17 5.13 -29.42 -40.52
CA ILE A 17 5.28 -27.96 -40.40
C ILE A 17 5.06 -27.62 -38.92
N MET A 18 6.15 -27.42 -38.19
CA MET A 18 6.09 -26.81 -36.85
C MET A 18 5.69 -25.35 -37.02
N PHE A 19 4.45 -25.02 -36.66
CA PHE A 19 4.08 -23.63 -36.42
C PHE A 19 4.76 -23.15 -35.14
N PRO A 20 5.44 -22.00 -35.13
CA PRO A 20 5.92 -21.42 -33.89
C PRO A 20 4.72 -21.03 -33.03
N VAL A 21 4.51 -21.74 -31.93
CA VAL A 21 3.60 -21.31 -30.86
C VAL A 21 4.20 -20.03 -30.29
N HIS A 22 3.68 -18.88 -30.73
CA HIS A 22 3.89 -17.63 -30.02
C HIS A 22 3.13 -17.74 -28.71
N ILE A 23 3.85 -18.10 -27.65
CA ILE A 23 3.40 -17.89 -26.28
C ILE A 23 3.27 -16.37 -26.14
N ALA A 24 2.03 -15.87 -26.26
CA ALA A 24 1.73 -14.51 -25.84
C ALA A 24 2.08 -14.44 -24.35
N SER A 25 3.17 -13.74 -24.05
CA SER A 25 3.49 -13.31 -22.69
C SER A 25 2.28 -12.54 -22.18
N ALA A 26 1.65 -13.05 -21.11
CA ALA A 26 0.62 -12.31 -20.40
C ALA A 26 1.27 -11.01 -19.92
N SER A 27 0.93 -9.90 -20.59
CA SER A 27 1.32 -8.56 -20.17
C SER A 27 0.70 -8.32 -18.80
N GLU A 28 1.54 -8.37 -17.76
CA GLU A 28 1.20 -7.91 -16.42
C GLU A 28 0.80 -6.44 -16.54
N LYS A 29 -0.51 -6.14 -16.51
CA LYS A 29 -1.00 -4.77 -16.57
C LYS A 29 -0.89 -4.13 -15.18
N PRO A 30 -0.13 -3.03 -15.00
CA PRO A 30 0.36 -2.73 -13.65
C PRO A 30 -0.51 -1.79 -12.80
N ILE A 31 -0.31 -1.92 -11.49
CA ILE A 31 -0.97 -1.19 -10.40
C ILE A 31 -0.20 0.08 -10.06
N ALA A 32 -0.88 1.06 -9.44
CA ALA A 32 -0.20 2.22 -8.91
C ALA A 32 0.68 1.82 -7.72
N SER A 33 1.98 2.08 -7.82
CA SER A 33 2.95 1.76 -6.77
C SER A 33 3.94 2.90 -6.61
N THR A 34 4.67 2.91 -5.50
CA THR A 34 5.82 3.80 -5.39
C THR A 34 7.12 3.01 -5.45
N THR A 35 8.10 3.51 -6.19
CA THR A 35 9.40 2.88 -6.37
C THR A 35 10.50 3.91 -6.17
N ASN A 36 11.77 3.48 -6.18
CA ASN A 36 12.94 4.37 -6.09
C ASN A 36 12.83 5.38 -4.94
N ARG A 37 12.45 4.88 -3.76
CA ARG A 37 12.30 5.65 -2.53
C ARG A 37 13.69 6.02 -2.02
N LEU A 38 14.04 7.29 -2.14
CA LEU A 38 15.37 7.80 -1.78
C LEU A 38 15.22 8.92 -0.76
N PRO A 39 16.01 8.90 0.32
CA PRO A 39 16.09 10.04 1.23
C PRO A 39 16.69 11.24 0.49
N GLY A 40 16.06 12.40 0.67
CA GLY A 40 16.60 13.68 0.24
C GLY A 40 17.76 14.14 1.12
N PRO A 41 18.39 15.26 0.76
CA PRO A 41 19.34 15.93 1.65
C PRO A 41 18.67 16.30 2.97
N ALA A 42 19.41 16.15 4.07
CA ALA A 42 19.02 16.73 5.35
C ALA A 42 19.05 18.25 5.26
N PHE A 43 18.02 18.92 5.76
CA PHE A 43 17.97 20.37 5.90
C PHE A 43 17.64 20.75 7.34
N SER A 44 18.22 21.87 7.79
CA SER A 44 17.98 22.41 9.12
C SER A 44 16.60 23.06 9.18
N GLU A 45 15.93 22.87 10.31
CA GLU A 45 14.62 23.48 10.53
C GLU A 45 14.66 24.92 11.06
N GLN A 46 15.79 25.37 11.61
CA GLN A 46 15.97 26.73 12.14
C GLN A 46 16.14 27.82 11.06
N LYS A 47 16.31 27.45 9.79
CA LYS A 47 16.60 28.40 8.71
C LYS A 47 15.58 28.18 7.59
N ASP A 48 15.15 29.29 6.97
CA ASP A 48 14.31 29.30 5.76
C ASP A 48 14.63 28.11 4.86
N GLY A 49 13.70 27.15 4.84
CA GLY A 49 13.93 25.82 4.31
C GLY A 49 12.83 25.47 3.33
N THR A 50 13.18 25.35 2.04
CA THR A 50 12.28 24.83 1.01
C THR A 50 12.82 23.51 0.51
N TYR A 51 12.02 22.46 0.61
CA TYR A 51 12.32 21.18 0.02
C TYR A 51 11.19 20.73 -0.91
N ILE A 52 11.56 20.41 -2.15
CA ILE A 52 10.65 19.85 -3.15
C ILE A 52 11.30 18.56 -3.64
N CYS A 53 10.52 17.48 -3.69
CA CYS A 53 10.97 16.21 -4.24
C CYS A 53 11.41 16.40 -5.71
N PRO A 54 12.63 15.98 -6.08
CA PRO A 54 13.16 16.22 -7.42
C PRO A 54 12.51 15.32 -8.47
N ASN A 55 12.63 15.68 -9.75
CA ASN A 55 12.28 14.82 -10.89
C ASN A 55 10.84 14.29 -10.87
N SER A 56 9.87 15.12 -10.46
CA SER A 56 8.46 14.73 -10.34
C SER A 56 8.23 13.53 -9.41
N LYS A 57 8.98 13.48 -8.30
CA LYS A 57 8.77 12.52 -7.21
C LYS A 57 7.78 13.06 -6.19
N VAL A 58 7.22 12.16 -5.40
CA VAL A 58 6.26 12.46 -4.32
C VAL A 58 6.88 12.15 -2.96
N MET A 59 6.40 12.82 -1.92
CA MET A 59 6.81 12.54 -0.55
C MET A 59 6.24 11.19 -0.11
N VAL A 60 7.09 10.31 0.40
CA VAL A 60 6.70 8.98 0.92
C VAL A 60 7.12 8.77 2.37
N GLY A 61 7.86 9.71 2.95
CA GLY A 61 8.25 9.69 4.34
C GLY A 61 8.94 10.98 4.78
N ARG A 62 9.01 11.17 6.10
CA ARG A 62 9.73 12.25 6.76
C ARG A 62 10.50 11.66 7.94
N ARG A 63 11.70 12.15 8.17
CA ARG A 63 12.49 11.92 9.38
C ARG A 63 12.89 13.27 9.91
N HIS A 64 12.78 13.46 11.21
CA HIS A 64 13.29 14.62 11.91
C HIS A 64 14.22 14.10 13.01
N ASP A 65 15.46 14.59 13.04
CA ASP A 65 16.49 14.22 14.03
C ASP A 65 16.95 15.45 14.80
N GLY A 66 17.01 15.39 16.12
CA GLY A 66 17.45 16.48 16.99
C GLY A 66 16.32 17.40 17.44
N ASP A 67 16.67 18.33 18.33
CA ASP A 67 15.77 19.35 18.89
C ASP A 67 15.90 20.69 18.15
N GLU A 68 15.15 21.69 18.63
CA GLU A 68 15.01 23.06 18.13
C GLU A 68 16.31 23.72 17.66
N HIS A 69 17.49 23.36 18.21
CA HIS A 69 18.76 24.00 17.91
C HIS A 69 19.63 23.30 16.85
N ASP A 70 19.50 21.99 16.69
CA ASP A 70 20.31 21.19 15.76
C ASP A 70 19.47 20.26 14.87
N GLY A 71 18.14 20.43 14.91
CA GLY A 71 17.11 19.67 14.22
C GLY A 71 17.34 19.59 12.71
N LYS A 72 17.31 18.38 12.18
CA LYS A 72 17.45 18.07 10.75
C LYS A 72 16.25 17.29 10.27
N THR A 73 15.55 17.85 9.29
CA THR A 73 14.54 17.10 8.53
C THR A 73 15.12 16.49 7.26
N ILE A 74 14.74 15.24 7.03
CA ILE A 74 14.98 14.48 5.82
C ILE A 74 13.62 14.06 5.26
N ILE A 75 13.32 14.50 4.05
CA ILE A 75 12.15 14.02 3.31
C ILE A 75 12.57 12.88 2.40
N THR A 76 11.83 11.77 2.43
CA THR A 76 12.02 10.65 1.51
C THR A 76 11.09 10.81 0.32
N CYS A 77 11.65 10.73 -0.89
CA CYS A 77 10.92 10.91 -2.15
C CYS A 77 10.88 9.62 -2.95
N GLY A 78 9.74 9.31 -3.57
CA GLY A 78 9.54 8.12 -4.43
C GLY A 78 9.01 8.48 -5.81
N ASP A 79 9.28 7.64 -6.80
CA ASP A 79 8.55 7.67 -8.08
C ASP A 79 7.16 7.08 -7.87
N VAL A 80 6.16 7.66 -8.52
CA VAL A 80 4.85 7.03 -8.68
C VAL A 80 4.85 6.31 -10.02
N MET A 81 4.57 5.02 -9.99
CA MET A 81 4.39 4.20 -11.19
C MET A 81 2.90 3.94 -11.35
N VAL A 82 2.34 4.23 -12.52
CA VAL A 82 0.96 3.88 -12.90
C VAL A 82 1.05 3.04 -14.16
N ASN A 83 0.44 1.85 -14.15
CA ASN A 83 0.58 0.92 -15.25
C ASN A 83 2.05 0.64 -15.63
N GLY A 84 2.97 0.66 -14.65
CA GLY A 84 4.39 0.31 -14.83
C GLY A 84 5.19 1.39 -15.54
N GLU A 85 4.52 2.47 -15.93
CA GLU A 85 5.12 3.68 -16.44
C GLU A 85 5.19 4.71 -15.31
N LYS A 86 6.20 5.57 -15.35
CA LYS A 86 6.29 6.65 -14.37
C LYS A 86 5.15 7.63 -14.61
N ALA A 87 4.33 7.86 -13.59
CA ALA A 87 3.21 8.78 -13.67
C ALA A 87 3.70 10.23 -13.81
N GLY A 88 2.97 11.02 -14.59
CA GLY A 88 3.15 12.46 -14.62
C GLY A 88 2.58 13.10 -13.35
N LEU A 89 3.07 14.29 -12.99
CA LEU A 89 2.51 15.11 -11.93
C LEU A 89 2.08 16.45 -12.50
N VAL A 90 0.85 16.88 -12.18
CA VAL A 90 0.38 18.26 -12.40
C VAL A 90 0.54 19.00 -11.09
N ASP A 91 1.48 19.94 -11.06
CA ASP A 91 1.73 20.77 -9.89
C ASP A 91 0.50 21.64 -9.57
N LEU A 92 0.03 21.56 -8.34
CA LEU A 92 -1.07 22.39 -7.82
C LEU A 92 -0.54 23.62 -7.06
N GLY A 93 0.78 23.71 -6.90
CA GLY A 93 1.43 24.79 -6.18
C GLY A 93 1.46 24.59 -4.67
N TRP A 94 1.79 25.67 -3.96
CA TRP A 94 1.89 25.71 -2.51
C TRP A 94 0.53 25.94 -1.86
N SER A 95 0.32 25.31 -0.71
CA SER A 95 -0.81 25.62 0.17
C SER A 95 -0.81 27.12 0.53
N PRO A 96 -1.98 27.70 0.85
CA PRO A 96 -2.06 29.03 1.42
C PRO A 96 -1.14 29.18 2.64
N LEU A 97 -0.70 30.42 2.90
CA LEU A 97 -0.10 30.74 4.20
C LEU A 97 -1.19 30.66 5.27
N TRP A 98 -0.92 29.91 6.33
CA TRP A 98 -1.85 29.75 7.45
C TRP A 98 -1.76 30.98 8.34
N ASN A 99 -2.72 31.88 8.18
CA ASN A 99 -2.80 33.15 8.89
C ASN A 99 -3.99 33.17 9.85
N SER A 100 -4.24 32.11 10.62
CA SER A 100 -5.38 32.08 11.54
C SER A 100 -4.96 32.43 12.96
N GLU A 101 -5.34 33.65 13.38
CA GLU A 101 -5.57 34.00 14.78
C GLU A 101 -6.70 33.13 15.42
N GLU A 102 -7.38 32.28 14.64
CA GLU A 102 -8.53 31.45 15.06
C GLU A 102 -8.16 30.02 15.52
N ASP A 103 -6.92 29.55 15.38
CA ASP A 103 -6.49 28.18 15.77
C ASP A 103 -5.55 28.14 16.99
N THR A 104 -5.51 29.21 17.79
CA THR A 104 -4.57 29.38 18.91
C THR A 104 -5.01 28.71 20.22
N ASP A 105 -6.08 27.91 20.23
CA ASP A 105 -6.63 27.35 21.48
C ASP A 105 -5.70 26.25 22.03
N GLY A 106 -4.82 26.65 22.97
CA GLY A 106 -3.86 25.79 23.66
C GLY A 106 -2.37 26.13 23.48
N CYS A 107 -2.03 27.24 22.81
CA CYS A 107 -0.65 27.73 22.81
C CYS A 107 -0.46 28.72 23.96
N GLU A 108 0.51 28.45 24.85
CA GLU A 108 0.83 29.33 25.99
C GLU A 108 1.37 30.71 25.53
N TYR A 109 1.75 30.81 24.24
CA TYR A 109 2.12 32.05 23.57
C TYR A 109 1.39 32.18 22.21
N PRO A 110 0.52 33.19 22.02
CA PRO A 110 -0.27 33.37 20.78
C PRO A 110 0.56 33.81 19.55
N SER A 111 1.89 33.73 19.62
CA SER A 111 2.82 34.11 18.55
C SER A 111 3.62 32.96 17.94
N ALA A 112 3.43 31.71 18.39
CA ALA A 112 4.13 30.54 17.85
C ALA A 112 3.41 29.97 16.62
N ARG A 113 3.77 30.39 15.40
CA ARG A 113 2.94 30.17 14.18
C ARG A 113 3.08 28.78 13.54
N GLU A 114 3.64 27.80 14.24
CA GLU A 114 3.51 26.36 13.93
C GLU A 114 2.64 25.60 14.96
N CYS A 115 2.24 26.26 16.06
CA CYS A 115 1.43 25.63 17.09
C CYS A 115 -0.01 25.42 16.60
N ASN A 116 -0.34 24.20 16.18
CA ASN A 116 -1.66 23.74 15.71
C ASN A 116 -1.96 23.90 14.20
N HIS A 117 -1.04 23.65 13.27
CA HIS A 117 -1.45 23.54 11.86
C HIS A 117 -1.88 22.11 11.49
N SER A 118 -2.89 21.99 10.64
CA SER A 118 -3.36 20.72 10.07
C SER A 118 -3.64 20.91 8.59
N TYR A 119 -2.92 20.17 7.74
CA TYR A 119 -3.09 20.26 6.30
C TYR A 119 -3.14 18.89 5.63
N ILE A 120 -4.12 18.73 4.75
CA ILE A 120 -4.22 17.64 3.78
C ILE A 120 -4.25 18.29 2.40
N CYS A 121 -3.48 17.74 1.46
CA CYS A 121 -3.51 18.15 0.06
C CYS A 121 -4.93 18.00 -0.52
N PRO A 122 -5.36 18.88 -1.45
CA PRO A 122 -6.69 18.82 -2.05
C PRO A 122 -7.06 17.43 -2.58
N ASP A 123 -8.35 17.17 -2.76
CA ASP A 123 -8.86 15.88 -3.22
C ASP A 123 -8.05 15.30 -4.38
N ARG A 124 -7.68 14.03 -4.21
CA ARG A 124 -6.90 13.23 -5.18
C ARG A 124 -5.51 13.79 -5.51
N SER A 125 -4.91 14.55 -4.59
CA SER A 125 -3.56 15.07 -4.75
C SER A 125 -2.61 14.60 -3.63
N VAL A 126 -1.32 14.74 -3.88
CA VAL A 126 -0.24 14.15 -3.07
C VAL A 126 0.78 15.23 -2.71
N MET A 127 1.45 15.07 -1.57
CA MET A 127 2.49 16.00 -1.15
C MET A 127 3.76 15.79 -1.99
N THR A 128 4.32 16.88 -2.49
CA THR A 128 5.57 16.91 -3.27
C THR A 128 6.64 17.80 -2.66
N GLY A 129 6.30 18.59 -1.65
CA GLY A 129 7.27 19.43 -0.98
C GLY A 129 6.73 20.08 0.29
N THR A 130 7.64 20.67 1.04
CA THR A 130 7.40 21.43 2.25
C THR A 130 8.25 22.69 2.23
N LYS A 131 7.73 23.77 2.76
CA LYS A 131 8.43 25.04 2.87
C LYS A 131 8.15 25.65 4.23
N ARG A 132 9.20 26.04 4.92
CA ARG A 132 9.18 26.79 6.18
C ARG A 132 9.86 28.14 5.93
N GLY A 133 9.37 29.21 6.56
CA GLY A 133 9.84 30.57 6.31
C GLY A 133 9.98 31.40 7.60
N GLY A 134 11.12 31.29 8.27
CA GLY A 134 11.48 32.04 9.48
C GLY A 134 12.18 31.14 10.49
N ASP A 135 12.17 31.57 11.76
CA ASP A 135 12.52 30.70 12.89
C ASP A 135 11.39 29.69 13.18
N GLU A 136 11.59 28.88 14.20
CA GLU A 136 10.69 27.95 14.88
C GLU A 136 9.17 28.28 14.83
N ASN A 137 8.85 29.57 14.80
CA ASN A 137 7.49 30.08 14.90
C ASN A 137 6.94 30.53 13.56
N SER A 138 7.41 29.95 12.46
CA SER A 138 7.09 30.39 11.10
C SER A 138 6.06 29.55 10.36
N HIS A 139 5.45 30.14 9.33
CA HIS A 139 4.43 29.49 8.53
C HIS A 139 5.01 28.30 7.75
N MET A 140 4.41 27.13 7.96
CA MET A 140 4.64 25.95 7.14
C MET A 140 3.70 25.96 5.92
N GLN A 141 4.24 25.68 4.74
CA GLN A 141 3.49 25.46 3.52
C GLN A 141 3.81 24.09 2.94
N TYR A 142 2.82 23.49 2.29
CA TYR A 142 2.95 22.20 1.64
C TYR A 142 2.69 22.33 0.16
N ARG A 143 3.55 21.73 -0.67
CA ARG A 143 3.34 21.68 -2.12
C ARG A 143 2.58 20.42 -2.47
N CYS A 144 1.52 20.56 -3.26
CA CYS A 144 0.69 19.46 -3.70
C CYS A 144 0.78 19.27 -5.22
N ALA A 145 0.57 18.04 -5.68
CA ALA A 145 0.43 17.75 -7.10
C ALA A 145 -0.65 16.69 -7.33
N GLN A 146 -1.34 16.76 -8.47
CA GLN A 146 -2.23 15.72 -8.93
C GLN A 146 -1.45 14.68 -9.74
N VAL A 147 -1.71 13.39 -9.50
CA VAL A 147 -1.07 12.30 -10.24
C VAL A 147 -1.79 12.08 -11.57
N VAL A 148 -1.09 12.27 -12.69
CA VAL A 148 -1.61 12.06 -14.05
C VAL A 148 -1.59 10.58 -14.41
N GLY A 149 -2.69 10.10 -14.97
CA GLY A 149 -2.83 8.71 -15.42
C GLY A 149 -3.35 7.75 -14.33
N ALA A 150 -3.33 8.15 -13.05
CA ALA A 150 -4.11 7.50 -12.01
C ALA A 150 -5.59 7.89 -12.17
N ALA A 151 -6.49 6.91 -12.25
CA ALA A 151 -7.92 7.21 -12.46
C ALA A 151 -8.65 7.61 -11.16
N SER A 152 -8.12 7.25 -9.98
CA SER A 152 -8.45 7.86 -8.69
C SER A 152 -7.27 7.74 -7.73
N VAL A 153 -6.92 8.83 -7.05
CA VAL A 153 -6.20 8.72 -5.77
C VAL A 153 -7.30 8.67 -4.73
N ASP A 154 -7.74 7.46 -4.35
CA ASP A 154 -8.63 7.33 -3.20
C ASP A 154 -7.79 7.49 -1.93
N VAL A 155 -7.85 8.73 -1.45
CA VAL A 155 -7.30 9.22 -0.19
C VAL A 155 -8.01 8.49 0.94
N ILE A 156 -7.58 7.27 1.29
CA ILE A 156 -8.11 6.59 2.47
C ILE A 156 -7.48 7.22 3.71
N ASN A 157 -8.34 7.97 4.40
CA ASN A 157 -8.07 8.75 5.59
C ASN A 157 -7.46 7.89 6.71
N GLY A 158 -6.21 8.18 7.05
CA GLY A 158 -5.56 7.67 8.24
C GLY A 158 -4.41 8.60 8.61
N TRP A 159 -4.66 9.52 9.54
CA TRP A 159 -3.57 10.20 10.23
C TRP A 159 -2.76 9.16 11.01
N SER A 160 -1.43 9.27 10.99
CA SER A 160 -0.55 8.54 11.89
C SER A 160 -0.90 8.90 13.32
N SER A 161 -0.43 8.11 14.29
CA SER A 161 -0.36 8.62 15.65
C SER A 161 0.44 9.91 15.71
N GLY A 162 0.20 10.61 16.79
CA GLY A 162 1.00 11.75 17.17
C GLY A 162 2.41 11.33 17.52
N LEU A 163 3.37 11.74 16.70
CA LEU A 163 4.80 11.60 16.93
C LEU A 163 5.31 12.89 17.56
N ILE A 164 6.08 12.80 18.65
CA ILE A 164 6.83 13.96 19.12
C ILE A 164 7.78 14.37 17.99
N GLU A 165 7.87 15.65 17.67
CA GLU A 165 8.64 16.09 16.51
C GLU A 165 10.15 15.81 16.66
N ILE A 166 10.69 15.80 17.88
CA ILE A 166 12.05 15.33 18.16
C ILE A 166 12.26 13.84 17.81
N ASP A 167 13.31 13.55 17.03
CA ASP A 167 13.81 12.20 16.75
C ASP A 167 12.76 11.17 16.26
N HIS A 168 11.87 11.58 15.35
CA HIS A 168 10.88 10.67 14.76
C HIS A 168 11.12 10.36 13.29
N ARG A 169 10.60 9.21 12.86
CA ARG A 169 10.64 8.76 11.48
C ARG A 169 9.31 8.16 11.07
N ILE A 170 8.74 8.70 10.00
CA ILE A 170 7.56 8.16 9.33
C ILE A 170 7.89 7.80 7.88
N SER A 171 7.37 6.67 7.42
CA SER A 171 7.33 6.30 6.02
C SER A 171 5.97 5.69 5.73
N CYS A 172 5.28 6.18 4.72
CA CYS A 172 4.07 5.54 4.22
C CYS A 172 4.42 4.15 3.67
N SER A 173 3.47 3.21 3.65
CA SER A 173 3.64 1.87 3.03
C SER A 173 4.01 1.97 1.54
N TYR A 174 4.56 0.91 0.94
CA TYR A 174 5.17 0.92 -0.41
C TYR A 174 4.23 1.34 -1.57
N ASN A 175 2.92 1.25 -1.38
CA ASN A 175 1.86 1.69 -2.31
C ASN A 175 1.10 2.93 -1.82
N ALA A 176 1.62 3.60 -0.78
CA ALA A 176 1.07 4.81 -0.21
C ALA A 176 2.06 5.98 -0.30
N VAL A 177 1.50 7.18 -0.29
CA VAL A 177 2.21 8.46 -0.39
C VAL A 177 1.73 9.40 0.70
N MET A 178 2.57 10.36 1.08
CA MET A 178 2.16 11.39 2.04
C MET A 178 1.14 12.33 1.38
N ILE A 179 0.05 12.58 2.08
CA ILE A 179 -1.06 13.43 1.65
C ILE A 179 -1.34 14.56 2.65
N GLY A 180 -0.81 14.49 3.88
CA GLY A 180 -0.96 15.55 4.86
C GLY A 180 -0.01 15.48 6.05
N ARG A 181 0.08 16.58 6.79
CA ARG A 181 0.74 16.70 8.10
C ARG A 181 -0.13 17.58 9.01
N LYS A 182 -0.22 17.18 10.27
CA LYS A 182 -0.80 17.96 11.36
C LYS A 182 0.26 18.06 12.45
N HIS A 183 0.39 19.20 13.09
CA HIS A 183 1.33 19.41 14.17
C HIS A 183 0.68 20.30 15.24
N LYS A 184 0.93 20.01 16.51
CA LYS A 184 0.40 20.73 17.66
C LYS A 184 1.50 20.92 18.70
N GLY A 185 1.88 22.18 18.94
CA GLY A 185 2.90 22.56 19.92
C GLY A 185 4.08 23.27 19.26
N ASP A 186 5.19 23.30 19.97
CA ASP A 186 6.54 23.56 19.46
C ASP A 186 7.14 22.25 18.93
N GLU A 187 8.46 22.14 18.76
CA GLU A 187 9.17 20.96 18.27
C GLU A 187 9.12 19.76 19.24
N ASN A 188 8.61 19.98 20.46
CA ASN A 188 8.22 18.91 21.40
C ASN A 188 6.74 18.53 21.26
N GLY A 189 6.06 19.18 20.33
CA GLY A 189 4.68 19.01 19.96
C GLY A 189 4.41 17.73 19.18
N ILE A 190 3.11 17.41 19.14
CA ILE A 190 2.61 16.20 18.50
C ILE A 190 2.41 16.45 17.01
N THR A 191 3.13 15.70 16.18
CA THR A 191 3.01 15.64 14.72
C THR A 191 2.32 14.38 14.24
N ASN A 192 1.23 14.51 13.50
CA ASN A 192 0.58 13.44 12.76
C ASN A 192 0.83 13.57 11.25
N TYR A 193 0.80 12.45 10.52
CA TYR A 193 0.99 12.40 9.08
C TYR A 193 -0.11 11.60 8.42
N ALA A 194 -0.70 12.11 7.36
CA ALA A 194 -1.68 11.35 6.58
C ALA A 194 -0.97 10.66 5.41
N CYS A 195 -1.19 9.35 5.26
CA CYS A 195 -0.75 8.55 4.12
C CYS A 195 -1.98 8.11 3.31
N GLY A 196 -1.91 8.21 1.98
CA GLY A 196 -2.99 7.79 1.07
C GLY A 196 -2.50 6.73 0.08
N TYR A 197 -3.34 5.76 -0.23
CA TYR A 197 -3.06 4.76 -1.27
C TYR A 197 -3.37 5.31 -2.66
N LEU A 198 -2.59 4.88 -3.66
CA LEU A 198 -2.83 5.24 -5.05
C LEU A 198 -3.58 4.10 -5.75
N PHE A 199 -4.65 4.41 -6.48
CA PHE A 199 -5.42 3.43 -7.26
C PHE A 199 -5.40 3.77 -8.75
N VAL A 200 -5.46 2.74 -9.58
CA VAL A 200 -5.62 2.86 -11.04
C VAL A 200 -6.98 2.26 -11.36
N GLY A 201 -7.87 3.01 -12.00
CA GLY A 201 -9.28 2.64 -12.22
C GLY A 201 -10.20 3.23 -11.15
N GLY A 202 -10.99 4.25 -11.51
CA GLY A 202 -11.86 4.98 -10.60
C GLY A 202 -13.19 4.26 -10.35
N SER A 203 -13.16 3.20 -9.57
CA SER A 203 -14.38 2.75 -8.88
C SER A 203 -14.07 2.63 -7.41
N GLU A 204 -14.87 3.29 -6.57
CA GLU A 204 -15.03 2.88 -5.19
C GLU A 204 -15.40 1.39 -5.22
N SER A 205 -14.42 0.51 -5.06
CA SER A 205 -14.68 -0.91 -5.01
C SER A 205 -15.44 -1.15 -3.71
N SER A 206 -16.70 -1.58 -3.82
CA SER A 206 -17.49 -2.07 -2.67
C SER A 206 -16.90 -3.34 -2.05
N SER A 207 -15.80 -3.84 -2.63
CA SER A 207 -15.12 -5.05 -2.25
C SER A 207 -13.87 -4.79 -1.41
N SER A 208 -13.78 -5.47 -0.28
CA SER A 208 -12.66 -5.36 0.65
C SER A 208 -12.34 -6.68 1.35
N ILE A 209 -11.08 -6.82 1.74
CA ILE A 209 -10.61 -7.82 2.70
C ILE A 209 -10.13 -7.06 3.92
N SER A 210 -10.74 -7.28 5.07
CA SER A 210 -10.35 -6.61 6.30
C SER A 210 -9.71 -7.57 7.29
N PHE A 211 -8.69 -7.09 8.01
CA PHE A 211 -8.04 -7.83 9.09
C PHE A 211 -8.30 -7.14 10.42
N ARG A 212 -8.80 -7.85 11.42
CA ARG A 212 -9.03 -7.26 12.74
C ARG A 212 -7.79 -7.36 13.59
N GLN A 213 -7.51 -6.25 14.27
CA GLN A 213 -6.49 -6.21 15.29
C GLN A 213 -6.87 -7.02 16.50
N HIS A 214 -5.91 -7.76 17.02
CA HIS A 214 -6.08 -8.55 18.22
C HIS A 214 -6.39 -7.70 19.46
N ASP A 215 -5.67 -6.58 19.65
CA ASP A 215 -5.76 -5.80 20.89
C ASP A 215 -6.95 -4.83 20.89
N THR A 216 -7.23 -4.19 19.74
CA THR A 216 -8.26 -3.14 19.63
C THR A 216 -9.55 -3.60 18.98
N GLY A 217 -9.54 -4.73 18.28
CA GLY A 217 -10.66 -5.19 17.45
C GLY A 217 -10.95 -4.33 16.21
N GLN A 218 -10.16 -3.28 15.97
CA GLN A 218 -10.34 -2.38 14.83
C GLN A 218 -9.99 -3.09 13.51
N PRO A 219 -10.77 -2.87 12.44
CA PRO A 219 -10.49 -3.47 11.13
C PRO A 219 -9.45 -2.65 10.34
N CYS A 220 -8.48 -3.34 9.73
CA CYS A 220 -7.68 -2.86 8.62
C CYS A 220 -8.31 -3.31 7.30
N ALA A 221 -9.06 -2.45 6.63
CA ALA A 221 -9.67 -2.76 5.35
C ALA A 221 -8.69 -2.55 4.18
N LEU A 222 -8.52 -3.59 3.36
CA LEU A 222 -7.76 -3.56 2.11
C LEU A 222 -8.74 -3.65 0.94
N ASN A 223 -8.65 -2.73 -0.01
CA ASN A 223 -9.52 -2.73 -1.18
C ASN A 223 -9.21 -3.90 -2.12
N VAL A 224 -10.25 -4.46 -2.74
CA VAL A 224 -10.10 -5.41 -3.84
C VAL A 224 -10.74 -4.83 -5.08
N PRO A 225 -9.97 -4.36 -6.08
CA PRO A 225 -10.55 -3.82 -7.30
C PRO A 225 -11.33 -4.88 -8.08
N ASP A 226 -12.57 -4.56 -8.41
CA ASP A 226 -13.55 -5.48 -9.01
C ASP A 226 -13.38 -5.62 -10.54
N ASP A 227 -12.61 -4.73 -11.18
CA ASP A 227 -12.65 -4.46 -12.61
C ASP A 227 -11.38 -4.86 -13.39
N GLN A 228 -10.38 -5.49 -12.75
CA GLN A 228 -9.10 -5.79 -13.39
C GLN A 228 -8.76 -7.28 -13.39
N THR A 229 -9.16 -7.97 -14.46
CA THR A 229 -8.65 -9.32 -14.77
C THR A 229 -7.13 -9.30 -14.90
N GLY A 230 -6.45 -10.17 -14.14
CA GLY A 230 -5.00 -10.32 -14.17
C GLY A 230 -4.22 -9.34 -13.28
N GLY A 231 -4.92 -8.46 -12.53
CA GLY A 231 -4.27 -7.57 -11.57
C GLY A 231 -3.64 -8.32 -10.39
N ILE A 232 -2.54 -7.79 -9.85
CA ILE A 232 -1.81 -8.33 -8.69
C ILE A 232 -1.51 -7.21 -7.67
N TRP A 233 -2.34 -7.07 -6.65
CA TRP A 233 -2.19 -6.05 -5.60
C TRP A 233 -1.36 -6.57 -4.43
N THR A 234 -0.48 -5.73 -3.90
CA THR A 234 0.37 -6.08 -2.77
C THR A 234 0.25 -4.99 -1.70
N TYR A 235 -0.11 -5.41 -0.49
CA TYR A 235 -0.32 -4.56 0.67
C TYR A 235 0.69 -4.93 1.74
N PHE A 236 1.51 -3.96 2.14
CA PHE A 236 2.47 -4.11 3.24
C PHE A 236 1.88 -3.48 4.50
N LEU A 237 1.70 -4.30 5.52
CA LEU A 237 1.23 -3.90 6.84
C LEU A 237 2.46 -3.44 7.64
N SER A 238 2.64 -2.13 7.75
CA SER A 238 3.83 -1.54 8.37
C SER A 238 3.83 -1.74 9.89
N GLU A 239 4.98 -2.04 10.49
CA GLU A 239 5.19 -1.90 11.95
C GLU A 239 5.24 -0.41 12.34
N VAL A 240 4.12 0.31 12.27
CA VAL A 240 4.04 1.63 12.89
C VAL A 240 3.82 1.40 14.38
N LYS A 241 4.91 1.39 15.14
CA LYS A 241 4.84 1.52 16.61
C LYS A 241 4.34 2.93 16.89
N MET A 242 3.08 3.06 17.34
CA MET A 242 2.63 4.30 17.98
C MET A 242 3.33 4.39 19.36
N ARG A 243 3.03 5.42 20.17
CA ARG A 243 3.35 5.41 21.61
C ARG A 243 3.03 4.04 22.22
N GLN A 244 3.71 3.70 23.32
CA GLN A 244 3.72 2.42 24.05
C GLN A 244 2.37 1.66 24.16
N ASP A 245 1.23 2.30 23.88
CA ASP A 245 -0.13 1.84 24.17
C ASP A 245 -1.16 2.00 23.01
N GLU A 246 -0.80 2.50 21.80
CA GLU A 246 -1.74 2.62 20.66
C GLU A 246 -1.21 1.89 19.41
N ILE A 247 -2.10 1.34 18.58
CA ILE A 247 -1.74 0.52 17.42
C ILE A 247 -2.56 1.00 16.22
N ALA A 248 -1.91 1.41 15.11
CA ALA A 248 -2.60 1.87 13.90
C ALA A 248 -3.39 0.73 13.27
N PRO A 249 -4.66 0.89 12.81
CA PRO A 249 -5.51 -0.22 12.34
C PRO A 249 -4.81 -1.19 11.38
N CYS A 250 -4.02 -0.68 10.43
CA CYS A 250 -3.25 -1.46 9.45
C CYS A 250 -1.78 -1.71 9.84
N SER A 251 -1.47 -1.79 11.13
CA SER A 251 -0.15 -2.17 11.59
C SER A 251 0.11 -3.65 11.32
N GLY A 252 1.30 -3.96 10.81
CA GLY A 252 1.79 -5.33 10.76
C GLY A 252 1.76 -5.97 12.13
N ASN A 253 1.77 -7.29 12.17
CA ASN A 253 1.91 -8.05 13.40
C ASN A 253 0.77 -7.86 14.41
N THR A 254 -0.45 -7.58 13.94
CA THR A 254 -1.62 -7.38 14.82
C THR A 254 -2.86 -8.16 14.42
N ALA A 255 -2.88 -8.68 13.19
CA ALA A 255 -4.04 -9.40 12.67
C ALA A 255 -4.27 -10.74 13.39
N ASP A 256 -5.50 -10.97 13.85
CA ASP A 256 -5.91 -12.27 14.40
C ASP A 256 -7.01 -12.97 13.57
N SER A 257 -7.75 -12.18 12.81
CA SER A 257 -8.93 -12.60 12.09
C SER A 257 -9.13 -11.75 10.85
N MET A 258 -9.95 -12.27 9.95
CA MET A 258 -10.26 -11.64 8.68
C MET A 258 -11.75 -11.67 8.40
N GLU A 259 -12.23 -10.69 7.65
CA GLU A 259 -13.58 -10.59 7.11
C GLU A 259 -13.49 -10.15 5.64
N MET A 260 -14.51 -10.45 4.84
CA MET A 260 -14.56 -10.05 3.44
C MET A 260 -15.91 -9.45 3.10
N LEU A 261 -15.88 -8.42 2.26
CA LEU A 261 -17.05 -7.85 1.63
C LEU A 261 -16.86 -7.91 0.11
N GLY A 262 -17.81 -8.49 -0.61
CA GLY A 262 -17.93 -8.34 -2.06
C GLY A 262 -16.86 -8.99 -2.94
N VAL A 263 -15.81 -9.61 -2.37
CA VAL A 263 -14.60 -10.02 -3.10
C VAL A 263 -14.92 -10.91 -4.31
N PRO A 264 -14.46 -10.57 -5.53
CA PRO A 264 -14.78 -11.30 -6.75
C PRO A 264 -14.44 -12.80 -6.71
N SER A 265 -15.01 -13.59 -7.62
CA SER A 265 -14.66 -15.00 -7.77
C SER A 265 -13.25 -15.20 -8.32
N ALA A 266 -12.61 -16.30 -7.94
CA ALA A 266 -11.27 -16.68 -8.38
C ALA A 266 -10.17 -15.65 -8.02
N THR A 267 -10.43 -14.81 -7.02
CA THR A 267 -9.43 -13.98 -6.37
C THR A 267 -8.53 -14.87 -5.54
N LYS A 268 -7.25 -14.92 -5.87
CA LYS A 268 -6.21 -15.56 -5.07
C LYS A 268 -5.66 -14.57 -4.07
N ILE A 269 -5.48 -15.01 -2.84
CA ILE A 269 -5.00 -14.18 -1.74
C ILE A 269 -3.86 -14.93 -1.07
N LEU A 270 -2.72 -14.27 -0.94
CA LEU A 270 -1.54 -14.76 -0.25
C LEU A 270 -1.30 -13.88 0.97
N LEU A 271 -1.31 -14.49 2.15
CA LEU A 271 -1.00 -13.86 3.42
C LEU A 271 0.40 -14.32 3.85
N THR A 272 1.28 -13.42 4.25
CA THR A 272 2.65 -13.75 4.70
C THR A 272 3.09 -12.88 5.87
N ASP A 273 3.98 -13.41 6.70
CA ASP A 273 4.78 -12.62 7.66
C ASP A 273 6.07 -12.05 7.04
N ASP A 274 6.36 -12.39 5.80
CA ASP A 274 7.46 -11.82 5.03
C ASP A 274 7.10 -10.43 4.48
N ASP A 275 7.96 -9.44 4.74
CA ASP A 275 7.84 -8.05 4.30
C ASP A 275 7.96 -7.85 2.78
N LEU A 276 8.27 -8.91 2.02
CA LEU A 276 8.34 -8.91 0.57
C LEU A 276 7.25 -9.80 -0.07
N CYS A 277 6.32 -10.31 0.72
CA CYS A 277 5.18 -11.12 0.28
C CYS A 277 5.60 -12.43 -0.40
N GLN A 278 6.67 -13.04 0.10
CA GLN A 278 7.26 -14.27 -0.44
C GLN A 278 7.01 -15.49 0.46
N LYS A 279 6.89 -16.67 -0.16
CA LYS A 279 6.69 -17.95 0.54
C LYS A 279 7.97 -18.59 1.14
N LYS A 280 9.08 -17.86 1.22
CA LYS A 280 10.41 -18.48 1.43
C LYS A 280 11.16 -18.08 2.69
N ASN A 281 10.82 -16.94 3.30
CA ASN A 281 11.62 -16.39 4.40
C ASN A 281 10.84 -16.19 5.69
N GLY A 282 9.54 -16.51 5.69
CA GLY A 282 8.63 -16.35 6.82
C GLY A 282 8.46 -17.60 7.69
N ASP A 283 7.91 -17.39 8.88
CA ASP A 283 7.34 -18.39 9.77
C ASP A 283 5.99 -18.90 9.25
N PHE A 284 5.27 -18.14 8.44
CA PHE A 284 4.04 -18.65 7.81
C PHE A 284 3.69 -18.03 6.45
N TRP A 285 2.90 -18.78 5.69
CA TRP A 285 2.12 -18.21 4.59
C TRP A 285 0.83 -18.98 4.40
N ILE A 286 -0.22 -18.28 3.97
CA ILE A 286 -1.55 -18.85 3.70
C ILE A 286 -1.97 -18.47 2.29
N GLU A 287 -2.33 -19.45 1.47
CA GLU A 287 -2.96 -19.23 0.17
C GLU A 287 -4.44 -19.55 0.21
N LEU A 288 -5.23 -18.57 -0.21
CA LEU A 288 -6.68 -18.63 -0.26
C LEU A 288 -7.16 -18.35 -1.68
N GLN A 289 -8.36 -18.84 -1.98
CA GLN A 289 -9.04 -18.53 -3.22
C GLN A 289 -10.53 -18.34 -2.98
N THR A 290 -11.10 -17.26 -3.50
CA THR A 290 -12.55 -17.08 -3.53
C THR A 290 -13.19 -17.95 -4.62
N THR A 291 -14.38 -18.46 -4.33
CA THR A 291 -15.10 -19.45 -5.17
C THR A 291 -16.50 -19.00 -5.57
N ARG A 292 -16.95 -17.84 -5.07
CA ARG A 292 -18.27 -17.26 -5.37
C ARG A 292 -18.12 -15.97 -6.12
N LYS A 293 -19.14 -15.61 -6.90
CA LYS A 293 -19.19 -14.36 -7.69
C LYS A 293 -18.85 -13.12 -6.85
N ALA A 294 -19.39 -13.06 -5.63
CA ALA A 294 -19.07 -12.09 -4.60
C ALA A 294 -18.97 -12.84 -3.27
N THR A 295 -17.77 -12.99 -2.74
CA THR A 295 -17.50 -13.64 -1.47
C THR A 295 -17.59 -12.61 -0.35
N THR A 296 -18.59 -12.79 0.52
CA THR A 296 -18.79 -12.00 1.73
C THR A 296 -18.94 -12.94 2.92
N PHE A 297 -18.24 -12.65 4.00
CA PHE A 297 -18.40 -13.32 5.29
C PHE A 297 -17.91 -12.41 6.41
N ASP A 298 -18.45 -12.62 7.61
CA ASP A 298 -18.05 -11.88 8.81
C ASP A 298 -16.68 -12.35 9.32
N VAL A 299 -16.41 -12.22 10.62
CA VAL A 299 -15.09 -12.51 11.18
C VAL A 299 -14.80 -14.01 11.21
N VAL A 300 -13.65 -14.41 10.67
CA VAL A 300 -13.05 -15.74 10.82
C VAL A 300 -11.62 -15.62 11.29
N LYS A 301 -11.23 -16.40 12.31
CA LYS A 301 -9.87 -16.39 12.85
C LYS A 301 -8.89 -17.01 11.88
N LEU A 302 -7.68 -16.46 11.78
CA LEU A 302 -6.63 -17.03 10.92
C LEU A 302 -6.27 -18.47 11.31
N LEU A 303 -6.37 -18.81 12.59
CA LEU A 303 -6.18 -20.18 13.07
C LEU A 303 -7.25 -21.14 12.56
N ASP A 304 -8.51 -20.70 12.47
CA ASP A 304 -9.60 -21.52 11.92
C ASP A 304 -9.44 -21.73 10.41
N VAL A 305 -8.86 -20.73 9.72
CA VAL A 305 -8.49 -20.83 8.31
C VAL A 305 -7.50 -21.98 8.10
N ILE A 306 -6.38 -22.01 8.83
CA ILE A 306 -5.36 -23.07 8.63
C ILE A 306 -5.75 -24.43 9.22
N ALA A 307 -6.73 -24.47 10.13
CA ALA A 307 -7.33 -25.71 10.62
C ALA A 307 -8.20 -26.38 9.55
N THR A 308 -8.60 -25.65 8.51
CA THR A 308 -9.33 -26.20 7.37
C THR A 308 -8.42 -27.12 6.56
N PRO A 309 -8.89 -28.31 6.11
CA PRO A 309 -8.10 -29.13 5.21
C PRO A 309 -7.80 -28.41 3.88
N LYS A 310 -6.56 -28.53 3.39
CA LYS A 310 -6.16 -27.96 2.08
C LYS A 310 -7.13 -28.42 0.98
N GLY A 311 -7.56 -27.48 0.16
CA GLY A 311 -8.53 -27.70 -0.91
C GLY A 311 -10.00 -27.58 -0.48
N GLN A 312 -10.31 -27.37 0.81
CA GLN A 312 -11.69 -27.25 1.28
C GLN A 312 -12.12 -25.79 1.53
N ILE A 313 -13.43 -25.59 1.60
CA ILE A 313 -14.04 -24.31 2.01
C ILE A 313 -13.81 -24.12 3.51
N VAL A 314 -13.33 -22.94 3.88
CA VAL A 314 -13.10 -22.57 5.27
C VAL A 314 -14.44 -22.51 6.02
N SER A 315 -14.50 -23.16 7.18
CA SER A 315 -15.70 -23.11 8.03
C SER A 315 -15.98 -21.67 8.47
N GLY A 316 -17.23 -21.23 8.39
CA GLY A 316 -17.62 -19.84 8.67
C GLY A 316 -17.36 -18.84 7.53
N ALA A 317 -16.42 -19.11 6.62
CA ALA A 317 -16.12 -18.26 5.46
C ALA A 317 -16.65 -18.86 4.16
N LYS A 318 -17.98 -18.81 3.97
CA LYS A 318 -18.63 -19.35 2.77
C LYS A 318 -18.08 -18.69 1.50
N GLY A 319 -17.53 -19.51 0.61
CA GLY A 319 -16.95 -19.03 -0.64
C GLY A 319 -15.46 -18.77 -0.58
N LEU A 320 -14.81 -18.97 0.57
CA LEU A 320 -13.36 -18.93 0.73
C LEU A 320 -12.80 -20.36 0.80
N LYS A 321 -11.87 -20.68 -0.09
CA LYS A 321 -11.17 -21.97 -0.11
C LYS A 321 -9.75 -21.81 0.42
N LEU A 322 -9.33 -22.69 1.33
CA LEU A 322 -7.91 -22.83 1.66
C LEU A 322 -7.23 -23.59 0.53
N VAL A 323 -6.30 -22.96 -0.18
CA VAL A 323 -5.55 -23.60 -1.27
C VAL A 323 -4.36 -24.36 -0.70
N ASP A 324 -3.52 -23.66 0.04
CA ASP A 324 -2.29 -24.21 0.62
C ASP A 324 -1.85 -23.34 1.79
N TYR A 325 -0.97 -23.85 2.64
CA TYR A 325 -0.35 -23.07 3.71
C TYR A 325 0.95 -23.73 4.18
N PHE A 326 1.78 -22.91 4.82
CA PHE A 326 2.92 -23.30 5.64
C PHE A 326 2.83 -22.55 6.95
N HIS A 327 3.16 -23.24 8.04
CA HIS A 327 3.30 -22.65 9.36
C HIS A 327 4.43 -23.40 10.07
N ARG A 328 5.45 -22.67 10.52
CA ARG A 328 6.56 -23.25 11.26
C ARG A 328 6.08 -23.70 12.64
N VAL A 329 6.32 -24.96 12.97
CA VAL A 329 5.94 -25.53 14.28
C VAL A 329 6.55 -24.69 15.40
N GLY A 330 5.71 -24.22 16.32
CA GLY A 330 6.12 -23.41 17.48
C GLY A 330 6.24 -21.90 17.22
N SER A 331 6.02 -21.42 15.98
CA SER A 331 5.94 -19.99 15.68
C SER A 331 4.53 -19.43 15.93
N GLU A 332 4.44 -18.14 16.27
CA GLU A 332 3.15 -17.44 16.35
C GLU A 332 2.71 -17.00 14.95
N MET A 333 1.52 -17.42 14.53
CA MET A 333 0.92 -16.98 13.27
C MET A 333 -0.04 -15.81 13.48
N THR A 334 -0.79 -15.83 14.57
CA THR A 334 -1.56 -14.67 15.01
C THR A 334 -0.60 -13.55 15.34
N ARG A 335 -0.90 -12.32 14.92
CA ARG A 335 -0.04 -11.16 15.18
C ARG A 335 1.33 -11.23 14.50
N ALA A 336 1.44 -11.94 13.38
CA ALA A 336 2.67 -11.96 12.56
C ALA A 336 2.41 -11.57 11.09
N LEU A 337 1.18 -11.20 10.71
CA LEU A 337 0.88 -10.82 9.32
C LEU A 337 1.55 -9.49 8.95
N SER A 338 2.39 -9.53 7.92
CA SER A 338 3.16 -8.36 7.43
C SER A 338 2.81 -7.99 5.99
N CYS A 339 2.38 -8.96 5.18
CA CYS A 339 1.96 -8.70 3.81
C CYS A 339 0.72 -9.48 3.37
N VAL A 340 -0.09 -8.82 2.54
CA VAL A 340 -1.21 -9.40 1.81
C VAL A 340 -1.05 -9.14 0.31
N LYS A 341 -0.99 -10.21 -0.48
CA LYS A 341 -0.97 -10.14 -1.95
C LYS A 341 -2.25 -10.73 -2.52
N ILE A 342 -2.95 -9.96 -3.34
CA ILE A 342 -4.24 -10.31 -3.95
C ILE A 342 -4.06 -10.37 -5.46
N SER A 343 -4.66 -11.34 -6.13
CA SER A 343 -4.67 -11.38 -7.59
C SER A 343 -5.97 -11.94 -8.15
N ASN A 344 -6.53 -11.30 -9.18
CA ASN A 344 -7.76 -11.73 -9.82
C ASN A 344 -7.44 -12.53 -11.08
N SER A 345 -7.81 -13.81 -11.12
CA SER A 345 -7.51 -14.68 -12.27
C SER A 345 -8.67 -14.83 -13.25
N SER A 346 -9.60 -13.87 -13.35
CA SER A 346 -10.85 -14.06 -14.08
C SER A 346 -10.68 -14.16 -15.61
N THR A 347 -10.37 -15.36 -16.11
CA THR A 347 -11.14 -15.90 -17.23
C THR A 347 -12.42 -16.48 -16.64
N THR A 348 -13.49 -15.71 -16.65
CA THR A 348 -14.84 -16.24 -16.36
C THR A 348 -15.15 -17.31 -17.41
N PRO A 349 -15.39 -18.59 -17.07
CA PRO A 349 -16.13 -19.44 -17.98
C PRO A 349 -17.58 -18.98 -17.88
N TYR A 350 -18.03 -18.25 -18.90
CA TYR A 350 -19.46 -18.10 -19.13
C TYR A 350 -20.03 -19.51 -19.32
N TYR A 351 -20.87 -19.96 -18.39
CA TYR A 351 -21.78 -21.08 -18.60
C TYR A 351 -23.19 -20.55 -18.70
#